data_AF-A0A1H9EPF0-F1
#
_entry.id   AF-A0A1H9EPF0-F1
#
_cell.length_a   1.000
_cell.length_b   1.000
_cell.length_c   1.000
_cell.angle_alpha   90.00
_cell.angle_beta   90.00
_cell.angle_gamma   90.00
#
_symmetry.space_group_name_H-M   'P 1'
#
loop_
_entity.id
_entity.type
_entity.pdbx_description
1 polymer ?
#
loop_
_entity_poly.entity_id
_entity_poly.type
_entity_poly.pdbx_seq_one_letter_code
_entity_poly.pdbx_strand_id
1 'polypeptide(L)'
;MSDDDLTFDDVPVLADIDSIIGRPNYNASLYFKPKHKERSFGRIVAPYHLKGAQIKCGIADCGTKHLHGYLITTSDNLETNIGKDCGTLHFKADFAAEMKRHDTLYNRRLKVNRILELKKDAPLILAEMIGLKSEFDFLKSLRFKLRGALSSAESARLAHKIKTRDPGVYRYETRTKEEREIYFETNPAARKTGSVPPKEIKIGQIEGFSFLASTYKDEDVFGYISTLESVVTSSVEEIYLWRAGEINKHHSWIGNASKGIENIKNLVISGKELFNPDNIMQLSYFDISAKSLEHALVDIKMAIPKS
;
A
#
# COMPACT_ATOMS: atom_id res chain seq x y z
N MET A 1 4.93 42.44 -12.90
CA MET A 1 4.42 41.36 -13.77
C MET A 1 3.55 40.52 -12.86
N SER A 2 2.27 40.42 -13.19
CA SER A 2 1.28 39.71 -12.37
C SER A 2 1.80 38.32 -12.03
N ASP A 3 1.59 37.89 -10.79
CA ASP A 3 1.48 36.46 -10.46
C ASP A 3 0.30 35.94 -11.29
N ASP A 4 0.52 35.65 -12.56
CA ASP A 4 -0.39 34.84 -13.35
C ASP A 4 -0.37 33.48 -12.66
N ASP A 5 -1.44 33.18 -11.93
CA ASP A 5 -1.70 31.89 -11.31
C ASP A 5 -1.74 30.84 -12.42
N LEU A 6 -0.57 30.29 -12.79
CA LEU A 6 -0.43 29.14 -13.68
C LEU A 6 -1.39 28.06 -13.18
N THR A 7 -2.44 27.83 -13.96
CA THR A 7 -3.45 26.84 -13.65
C THR A 7 -3.03 25.48 -14.19
N PHE A 8 -3.84 24.48 -13.87
CA PHE A 8 -3.60 23.14 -14.34
C PHE A 8 -3.53 23.04 -15.85
N ASP A 9 -4.38 23.73 -16.59
CA ASP A 9 -4.54 23.53 -18.04
C ASP A 9 -3.46 24.25 -18.85
N ASP A 10 -2.74 25.19 -18.23
CA ASP A 10 -1.72 26.01 -18.88
C ASP A 10 -0.39 25.28 -19.14
N VAL A 11 -0.18 24.12 -18.51
CA VAL A 11 1.03 23.31 -18.70
C VAL A 11 0.79 22.26 -19.79
N PRO A 12 1.37 22.35 -21.00
CA PRO A 12 1.15 21.35 -22.03
C PRO A 12 1.68 19.97 -21.63
N VAL A 13 1.04 18.90 -22.10
CA VAL A 13 1.55 17.53 -21.94
C VAL A 13 2.55 17.24 -23.04
N LEU A 14 3.81 17.02 -22.66
CA LEU A 14 4.89 16.65 -23.57
C LEU A 14 5.13 15.13 -23.49
N ALA A 15 4.35 14.37 -24.27
CA ALA A 15 4.31 12.91 -24.18
C ALA A 15 5.53 12.22 -24.82
N ASP A 16 6.09 12.82 -25.86
CA ASP A 16 7.18 12.28 -26.67
C ASP A 16 8.05 13.40 -27.27
N ILE A 17 9.08 13.02 -28.03
CA ILE A 17 10.00 13.96 -28.68
C ILE A 17 9.26 14.83 -29.70
N ASP A 18 8.31 14.27 -30.44
CA ASP A 18 7.58 14.99 -31.49
C ASP A 18 6.70 16.09 -30.90
N SER A 19 6.10 15.86 -29.74
CA SER A 19 5.34 16.87 -28.97
C SER A 19 6.20 18.05 -28.51
N ILE A 20 7.53 17.89 -28.46
CA ILE A 20 8.49 18.94 -28.13
C ILE A 20 8.94 19.64 -29.42
N ILE A 21 9.42 18.88 -30.40
CA ILE A 21 10.04 19.42 -31.61
C ILE A 21 9.01 20.04 -32.56
N GLY A 22 7.79 19.51 -32.58
CA GLY A 22 6.71 20.01 -33.44
C GLY A 22 6.13 21.36 -33.01
N ARG A 23 6.64 21.98 -31.95
CA ARG A 23 6.14 23.27 -31.45
C ARG A 23 6.65 24.42 -32.31
N PRO A 24 5.81 25.44 -32.58
CA PRO A 24 6.10 26.47 -33.59
C PRO A 24 7.35 27.29 -33.29
N ASN A 25 7.67 27.52 -32.01
CA ASN A 25 8.82 28.31 -31.58
C ASN A 25 10.02 27.45 -31.15
N TYR A 26 9.94 26.12 -31.34
CA TYR A 26 11.00 25.23 -30.89
C TYR A 26 12.27 25.37 -31.74
N ASN A 27 13.40 25.46 -31.05
CA ASN A 27 14.73 25.41 -31.63
C ASN A 27 15.58 24.38 -30.89
N ALA A 28 16.16 23.45 -31.64
CA ALA A 28 16.93 22.34 -31.09
C ALA A 28 18.29 22.75 -30.49
N SER A 29 18.77 23.97 -30.74
CA SER A 29 20.10 24.40 -30.32
C SER A 29 20.23 25.92 -30.23
N LEU A 30 20.19 26.45 -29.01
CA LEU A 30 20.33 27.86 -28.69
C LEU A 30 21.62 28.16 -27.92
N TYR A 31 22.28 29.26 -28.27
CA TYR A 31 23.37 29.84 -27.49
C TYR A 31 22.81 30.75 -26.40
N PHE A 32 23.38 30.66 -25.20
CA PHE A 32 23.10 31.50 -24.04
C PHE A 32 24.35 32.29 -23.62
N LYS A 33 24.25 33.10 -22.57
CA LYS A 33 25.41 33.78 -21.99
C LYS A 33 26.52 32.76 -21.64
N PRO A 34 27.79 33.05 -21.96
CA PRO A 34 28.32 34.32 -22.48
C PRO A 34 28.30 34.47 -24.01
N LYS A 35 28.07 33.39 -24.79
CA LYS A 35 28.18 33.41 -26.26
C LYS A 35 27.05 34.18 -26.95
N HIS A 36 25.90 34.28 -26.29
CA HIS A 36 24.80 35.14 -26.72
C HIS A 36 24.44 36.12 -25.60
N LYS A 37 24.80 37.39 -25.75
CA LYS A 37 24.73 38.39 -24.66
C LYS A 37 23.30 38.77 -24.27
N GLU A 38 22.36 38.72 -25.21
CA GLU A 38 21.00 39.22 -25.04
C GLU A 38 19.97 38.13 -24.67
N ARG A 39 20.32 36.84 -24.84
CA ARG A 39 19.39 35.73 -24.60
C ARG A 39 19.54 35.25 -23.16
N SER A 40 18.46 35.36 -22.40
CA SER A 40 18.34 34.83 -21.05
C SER A 40 17.21 33.79 -20.97
N PHE A 41 17.15 33.10 -19.84
CA PHE A 41 16.00 32.29 -19.46
C PHE A 41 14.74 33.16 -19.44
N GLY A 42 13.66 32.64 -20.02
CA GLY A 42 12.32 33.22 -19.93
C GLY A 42 11.54 32.56 -18.80
N ARG A 43 10.90 31.43 -19.09
CA ARG A 43 10.16 30.61 -18.11
C ARG A 43 10.21 29.13 -18.48
N ILE A 44 9.76 28.27 -17.57
CA ILE A 44 9.45 26.89 -17.95
C ILE A 44 8.08 26.86 -18.64
N VAL A 45 7.98 26.08 -19.72
CA VAL A 45 6.71 25.80 -20.40
C VAL A 45 6.08 24.55 -19.78
N ALA A 46 6.83 23.44 -19.78
CA ALA A 46 6.41 22.19 -19.18
C ALA A 46 7.60 21.26 -18.90
N PRO A 47 7.49 20.41 -17.86
CA PRO A 47 8.39 19.28 -17.70
C PRO A 47 8.08 18.19 -18.74
N TYR A 48 9.10 17.45 -19.19
CA TYR A 48 8.95 16.28 -20.05
C TYR A 48 9.57 15.03 -19.42
N HIS A 49 8.96 13.87 -19.71
CA HIS A 49 9.43 12.56 -19.27
C HIS A 49 9.35 11.56 -20.42
N LEU A 50 10.41 11.46 -21.22
CA LEU A 50 10.47 10.62 -22.40
C LEU A 50 10.66 9.15 -22.03
N LYS A 51 10.07 8.25 -22.83
CA LYS A 51 10.25 6.81 -22.73
C LYS A 51 11.05 6.31 -23.94
N GLY A 52 12.11 5.55 -23.70
CA GLY A 52 12.92 4.89 -24.73
C GLY A 52 13.98 5.78 -25.38
N ALA A 53 13.61 6.88 -26.04
CA ALA A 53 14.54 7.74 -26.76
C ALA A 53 14.92 9.00 -25.96
N GLN A 54 16.19 9.42 -26.08
CA GLN A 54 16.69 10.64 -25.45
C GLN A 54 16.73 11.80 -26.43
N ILE A 55 16.40 13.00 -25.96
CA ILE A 55 16.52 14.24 -26.72
C ILE A 55 17.82 14.97 -26.37
N LYS A 56 18.51 15.53 -27.37
CA LYS A 56 19.73 16.32 -27.16
C LYS A 56 19.37 17.63 -26.45
N CYS A 57 20.16 18.05 -25.47
CA CYS A 57 20.02 19.33 -24.80
C CYS A 57 20.14 20.46 -25.83
N GLY A 58 19.19 21.39 -25.81
CA GLY A 58 19.20 22.52 -26.71
C GLY A 58 20.00 23.72 -26.20
N ILE A 59 20.77 23.58 -25.11
CA ILE A 59 21.93 24.45 -24.89
C ILE A 59 23.02 23.99 -25.86
N ALA A 60 23.33 24.84 -26.85
CA ALA A 60 24.19 24.49 -27.99
C ALA A 60 25.53 23.87 -27.59
N ASP A 61 26.13 24.36 -26.49
CA ASP A 61 27.43 23.93 -25.98
C ASP A 61 27.39 22.72 -25.04
N CYS A 62 26.21 22.22 -24.69
CA CYS A 62 26.07 21.13 -23.72
C CYS A 62 26.16 19.76 -24.42
N GLY A 63 25.33 19.53 -25.45
CA GLY A 63 25.30 18.28 -26.21
C GLY A 63 24.85 17.02 -25.45
N THR A 64 24.64 17.09 -24.14
CA THR A 64 24.13 15.98 -23.32
C THR A 64 22.74 15.55 -23.77
N LYS A 65 22.46 14.24 -23.73
CA LYS A 65 21.14 13.69 -24.04
C LYS A 65 20.33 13.48 -22.76
N HIS A 66 19.04 13.80 -22.79
CA HIS A 66 18.16 13.73 -21.62
C HIS A 66 16.92 12.86 -21.90
N LEU A 67 16.52 12.09 -20.88
CA LEU A 67 15.21 11.45 -20.80
C LEU A 67 14.18 12.33 -20.07
N HIS A 68 14.66 13.19 -19.17
CA HIS A 68 13.84 14.05 -18.32
C HIS A 68 14.42 15.45 -18.30
N GLY A 69 13.55 16.45 -18.31
CA GLY A 69 13.95 17.84 -18.30
C GLY A 69 12.77 18.76 -18.52
N TYR A 70 13.06 19.96 -19.02
CA TYR A 70 12.08 21.02 -19.16
C TYR A 70 12.16 21.61 -20.56
N LEU A 71 11.00 21.85 -21.14
CA LEU A 71 10.86 22.80 -22.23
C LEU A 71 10.82 24.19 -21.61
N ILE A 72 11.70 25.07 -22.06
CA ILE A 72 11.78 26.46 -21.58
C ILE A 72 11.51 27.42 -22.73
N THR A 73 11.06 28.63 -22.39
CA THR A 73 11.15 29.78 -23.27
C THR A 73 12.40 30.60 -22.95
N THR A 74 12.83 31.40 -23.91
CA THR A 74 13.91 32.38 -23.77
C THR A 74 13.36 33.81 -23.81
N SER A 75 14.17 34.80 -23.46
CA SER A 75 13.78 36.22 -23.48
C SER A 75 13.33 36.73 -24.87
N ASP A 76 13.72 36.03 -25.93
CA ASP A 76 13.34 36.27 -27.34
C ASP A 76 12.22 35.33 -27.83
N ASN A 77 11.45 34.72 -26.91
CA ASN A 77 10.30 33.85 -27.19
C ASN A 77 10.58 32.57 -27.99
N LEU A 78 11.84 32.15 -28.09
CA LEU A 78 12.19 30.83 -28.61
C LEU A 78 12.01 29.77 -27.53
N GLU A 79 11.68 28.56 -27.95
CA GLU A 79 11.54 27.40 -27.06
C GLU A 79 12.69 26.42 -27.25
N THR A 80 13.19 25.84 -26.18
CA THR A 80 14.20 24.76 -26.26
C THR A 80 14.06 23.79 -25.09
N ASN A 81 14.45 22.54 -25.29
CA ASN A 81 14.50 21.54 -24.23
C ASN A 81 15.86 21.58 -23.52
N ILE A 82 15.86 21.44 -22.20
CA ILE A 82 17.09 21.36 -21.40
C ILE A 82 16.93 20.34 -20.28
N GLY A 83 18.05 19.76 -19.82
CA GLY A 83 18.07 18.94 -18.62
C GLY A 83 17.98 19.78 -17.34
N LYS A 84 17.54 19.16 -16.25
CA LYS A 84 17.47 19.80 -14.91
C LYS A 84 18.80 20.41 -14.47
N ASP A 85 19.87 19.62 -14.54
CA ASP A 85 21.19 20.04 -14.07
C ASP A 85 21.77 21.13 -14.97
N CYS A 86 21.50 21.02 -16.28
CA CYS A 86 21.87 22.04 -17.25
C CYS A 86 21.18 23.38 -16.93
N GLY A 87 19.86 23.38 -16.73
CA GLY A 87 19.11 24.59 -16.39
C GLY A 87 19.57 25.20 -15.07
N THR A 88 19.79 24.37 -14.04
CA THR A 88 20.27 24.83 -12.74
C THR A 88 21.66 25.46 -12.82
N LEU A 89 22.57 24.85 -13.59
CA LEU A 89 23.93 25.36 -13.80
C LEU A 89 23.92 26.70 -14.56
N HIS A 90 23.14 26.78 -15.65
CA HIS A 90 23.16 27.93 -16.55
C HIS A 90 22.32 29.11 -16.08
N PHE A 91 21.20 28.86 -15.40
CA PHE A 91 20.21 29.89 -15.05
C PHE A 91 19.97 30.05 -13.54
N LYS A 92 20.58 29.18 -12.70
CA LYS A 92 20.63 29.33 -11.24
C LYS A 92 19.24 29.45 -10.59
N ALA A 93 19.05 30.47 -9.76
CA ALA A 93 17.89 30.62 -8.88
C ALA A 93 16.56 30.78 -9.63
N ASP A 94 16.57 31.52 -10.74
CA ASP A 94 15.36 31.79 -11.53
C ASP A 94 14.78 30.48 -12.10
N PHE A 95 15.65 29.63 -12.64
CA PHE A 95 15.25 28.31 -13.11
C PHE A 95 14.83 27.38 -11.97
N ALA A 96 15.53 27.41 -10.84
CA ALA A 96 15.20 26.53 -9.71
C ALA A 96 13.81 26.84 -9.09
N ALA A 97 13.43 28.12 -9.04
CA ALA A 97 12.11 28.55 -8.55
C ALA A 97 10.99 28.11 -9.51
N GLU A 98 11.15 28.40 -10.81
CA GLU A 98 10.21 27.99 -11.86
C GLU A 98 10.08 26.46 -11.94
N MET A 99 11.19 25.74 -11.80
CA MET A 99 11.22 24.28 -11.76
C MET A 99 10.36 23.74 -10.65
N LYS A 100 10.53 24.25 -9.42
CA LYS A 100 9.73 23.82 -8.27
C LYS A 100 8.23 24.08 -8.48
N ARG A 101 7.88 25.23 -9.09
CA ARG A 101 6.50 25.59 -9.42
C ARG A 101 5.88 24.60 -10.41
N HIS A 102 6.54 24.37 -11.55
CA HIS A 102 6.06 23.45 -12.59
C HIS A 102 6.05 21.98 -12.14
N ASP A 103 7.06 21.53 -11.40
CA ASP A 103 7.08 20.18 -10.83
C ASP A 103 5.90 19.97 -9.87
N THR A 104 5.57 20.98 -9.07
CA THR A 104 4.42 20.92 -8.16
C THR A 104 3.12 20.79 -8.94
N LEU A 105 2.90 21.62 -9.96
CA LEU A 105 1.71 21.58 -10.82
C LEU A 105 1.60 20.25 -11.57
N TYR A 106 2.69 19.81 -12.20
CA TYR A 106 2.74 18.54 -12.94
C TYR A 106 2.46 17.33 -12.03
N ASN A 107 3.12 17.26 -10.87
CA ASN A 107 2.87 16.19 -9.90
C ASN A 107 1.43 16.21 -9.40
N ARG A 108 0.87 17.39 -9.14
CA ARG A 108 -0.54 17.54 -8.76
C ARG A 108 -1.45 16.98 -9.87
N ARG A 109 -1.12 17.18 -11.14
CA ARG A 109 -1.92 16.73 -12.29
C ARG A 109 -1.92 15.22 -12.38
N LEU A 110 -0.73 14.62 -12.27
CA LEU A 110 -0.59 13.17 -12.24
C LEU A 110 -1.40 12.53 -11.10
N LYS A 111 -1.41 13.16 -9.92
CA LYS A 111 -2.20 12.67 -8.78
C LYS A 111 -3.70 12.79 -9.01
N VAL A 112 -4.17 13.93 -9.50
CA VAL A 112 -5.58 14.16 -9.84
C VAL A 112 -6.04 13.16 -10.90
N ASN A 113 -5.29 12.97 -11.99
CA ASN A 113 -5.66 12.02 -13.03
C ASN A 113 -5.79 10.59 -12.50
N ARG A 114 -4.88 10.15 -11.62
CA ARG A 114 -5.01 8.84 -10.97
C ARG A 114 -6.25 8.71 -10.08
N ILE A 115 -6.64 9.78 -9.37
CA ILE A 115 -7.87 9.81 -8.58
C ILE A 115 -9.10 9.72 -9.50
N LEU A 116 -9.08 10.41 -10.64
CA LEU A 116 -10.15 10.34 -11.64
C LEU A 116 -10.24 8.96 -12.30
N GLU A 117 -9.10 8.30 -12.55
CA GLU A 117 -9.06 6.91 -12.99
C GLU A 117 -9.71 6.00 -11.95
N LEU A 118 -9.31 6.13 -10.68
CA LEU A 118 -9.91 5.41 -9.56
C LEU A 118 -11.42 5.64 -9.46
N LYS A 119 -11.90 6.88 -9.65
CA LYS A 119 -13.32 7.22 -9.50
C LYS A 119 -14.24 6.31 -10.32
N LYS A 120 -13.76 5.79 -11.46
CA LYS A 120 -14.50 4.85 -12.31
C LYS A 120 -14.83 3.53 -11.58
N ASP A 121 -13.88 3.02 -10.81
CA ASP A 121 -13.99 1.73 -10.12
C ASP A 121 -14.32 1.88 -8.62
N ALA A 122 -14.20 3.11 -8.08
CA ALA A 122 -14.40 3.41 -6.67
C ALA A 122 -15.74 2.92 -6.08
N PRO A 123 -16.89 3.01 -6.78
CA PRO A 123 -18.16 2.49 -6.25
C PRO A 123 -18.13 0.97 -5.97
N LEU A 124 -17.51 0.19 -6.86
CA LEU A 124 -17.41 -1.26 -6.71
C LEU A 124 -16.47 -1.62 -5.56
N ILE A 125 -15.31 -0.95 -5.49
CA ILE A 125 -14.34 -1.14 -4.41
C ILE A 125 -14.95 -0.74 -3.06
N LEU A 126 -15.71 0.35 -3.02
CA LEU A 126 -16.40 0.81 -1.82
C LEU A 126 -17.43 -0.21 -1.33
N ALA A 127 -18.28 -0.72 -2.22
CA ALA A 127 -19.27 -1.74 -1.87
C ALA A 127 -18.60 -3.01 -1.30
N GLU A 128 -17.52 -3.47 -1.95
CA GLU A 128 -16.72 -4.60 -1.46
C GLU A 128 -16.11 -4.33 -0.08
N MET A 129 -15.52 -3.15 0.13
CA MET A 129 -14.92 -2.76 1.41
C MET A 129 -15.93 -2.68 2.55
N ILE A 130 -17.14 -2.15 2.28
CA ILE A 130 -18.23 -2.12 3.27
C ILE A 130 -18.66 -3.54 3.63
N GLY A 131 -18.80 -4.43 2.64
CA GLY A 131 -19.12 -5.84 2.86
C GLY A 131 -18.05 -6.54 3.71
N LEU A 132 -16.78 -6.43 3.33
CA LEU A 132 -15.65 -6.99 4.07
C LEU A 132 -15.58 -6.46 5.51
N LYS A 133 -15.86 -5.17 5.73
CA LYS A 133 -15.91 -4.59 7.08
C LYS A 133 -17.01 -5.22 7.91
N SER A 134 -18.21 -5.32 7.35
CA SER A 134 -19.35 -5.93 8.06
C SER A 134 -19.06 -7.38 8.44
N GLU A 135 -18.52 -8.18 7.51
CA GLU A 135 -18.15 -9.56 7.77
C GLU A 135 -17.02 -9.67 8.82
N PHE A 136 -15.98 -8.84 8.71
CA PHE A 136 -14.88 -8.83 9.66
C PHE A 136 -15.33 -8.45 11.07
N ASP A 137 -16.17 -7.42 11.21
CA ASP A 137 -16.73 -6.98 12.50
C ASP A 137 -17.59 -8.09 13.12
N PHE A 138 -18.39 -8.79 12.31
CA PHE A 138 -19.15 -9.94 12.75
C PHE A 138 -18.24 -11.05 13.28
N LEU A 139 -17.24 -11.47 12.52
CA LEU A 139 -16.26 -12.50 12.92
C LEU A 139 -15.47 -12.08 14.17
N LYS A 140 -15.12 -10.79 14.29
CA LYS A 140 -14.49 -10.21 15.48
C LYS A 140 -15.38 -10.34 16.71
N SER A 141 -16.70 -10.16 16.55
CA SER A 141 -17.67 -10.39 17.64
C SER A 141 -17.71 -11.86 18.08
N LEU A 142 -17.64 -12.80 17.14
CA LEU A 142 -17.57 -14.24 17.44
C LEU A 142 -16.28 -14.57 18.19
N ARG A 143 -15.16 -13.98 17.79
CA ARG A 143 -13.88 -14.13 18.50
C ARG A 143 -13.94 -13.59 19.92
N PHE A 144 -14.63 -12.47 20.12
CA PHE A 144 -14.84 -11.92 21.46
C PHE A 144 -15.67 -12.88 22.33
N LYS A 145 -16.75 -13.44 21.78
CA LYS A 145 -17.57 -14.47 22.45
C LYS A 145 -16.75 -15.72 22.80
N LEU A 146 -15.98 -16.25 21.85
CA LEU A 146 -15.08 -17.38 22.07
C LEU A 146 -14.15 -17.09 23.25
N ARG A 147 -13.46 -15.94 23.24
CA ARG A 147 -12.55 -15.57 24.35
C ARG A 147 -13.27 -15.36 25.67
N GLY A 148 -14.49 -14.84 25.66
CA GLY A 148 -15.32 -14.66 26.86
C GLY A 148 -15.75 -15.97 27.51
N ALA A 149 -15.88 -17.06 26.74
CA ALA A 149 -16.21 -18.38 27.25
C ALA A 149 -15.01 -19.12 27.87
N LEU A 150 -13.78 -18.66 27.62
CA LEU A 150 -12.56 -19.30 28.14
C LEU A 150 -12.20 -18.80 29.54
N SER A 151 -11.75 -19.71 30.40
CA SER A 151 -11.09 -19.34 31.65
C SER A 151 -9.76 -18.62 31.40
N SER A 152 -9.22 -17.96 32.43
CA SER A 152 -7.93 -17.27 32.35
C SER A 152 -6.77 -18.20 31.94
N ALA A 153 -6.80 -19.46 32.39
CA ALA A 153 -5.77 -20.44 32.07
C ALA A 153 -5.87 -20.91 30.61
N GLU A 154 -7.08 -21.17 30.12
CA GLU A 154 -7.34 -21.52 28.71
C GLU A 154 -6.97 -20.36 27.78
N SER A 155 -7.31 -19.13 28.16
CA SER A 155 -6.94 -17.92 27.42
C SER A 155 -5.43 -17.75 27.30
N ALA A 156 -4.68 -18.03 28.37
CA ALA A 156 -3.22 -17.96 28.35
C ALA A 156 -2.60 -19.01 27.40
N ARG A 157 -3.14 -20.23 27.39
CA ARG A 157 -2.71 -21.30 26.47
C ARG A 157 -2.99 -20.94 25.02
N LEU A 158 -4.19 -20.44 24.72
CA LEU A 158 -4.55 -19.99 23.38
C LEU A 158 -3.67 -18.82 22.93
N ALA A 159 -3.39 -17.85 23.81
CA ALA A 159 -2.50 -16.74 23.51
C ALA A 159 -1.07 -17.20 23.19
N HIS A 160 -0.57 -18.22 23.88
CA HIS A 160 0.73 -18.81 23.58
C HIS A 160 0.77 -19.42 22.17
N LYS A 161 -0.26 -20.19 21.78
CA LYS A 161 -0.37 -20.75 20.43
C LYS A 161 -0.53 -19.67 19.34
N ILE A 162 -1.32 -18.62 19.61
CA ILE A 162 -1.44 -17.48 18.69
C ILE A 162 -0.09 -16.82 18.46
N LYS A 163 0.75 -16.71 19.50
CA LYS A 163 2.09 -16.11 19.40
C LYS A 163 3.03 -16.93 18.51
N THR A 164 2.94 -18.26 18.53
CA THR A 164 3.76 -19.13 17.67
C THR A 164 3.26 -19.16 16.22
N ARG A 165 2.03 -18.69 15.97
CA ARG A 165 1.36 -18.72 14.64
C ARG A 165 1.31 -20.11 14.01
N ASP A 166 1.36 -21.13 14.85
CA ASP A 166 1.34 -22.51 14.40
C ASP A 166 -0.11 -23.04 14.48
N PRO A 167 -0.77 -23.28 13.34
CA PRO A 167 -2.12 -23.85 13.32
C PRO A 167 -2.11 -25.35 13.64
N GLY A 168 -0.93 -25.97 13.76
CA GLY A 168 -0.75 -27.39 13.95
C GLY A 168 -1.41 -27.93 15.21
N VAL A 169 -2.13 -29.03 15.02
CA VAL A 169 -2.66 -29.86 16.09
C VAL A 169 -1.71 -31.01 16.30
N TYR A 170 -1.30 -31.25 17.55
CA TYR A 170 -0.28 -32.23 17.89
C TYR A 170 -0.76 -33.22 18.94
N ARG A 171 -0.29 -34.45 18.80
CA ARG A 171 -0.37 -35.50 19.82
C ARG A 171 1.02 -35.72 20.40
N TYR A 172 1.10 -35.78 21.72
CA TYR A 172 2.35 -36.04 22.43
C TYR A 172 2.41 -37.49 22.90
N GLU A 173 3.47 -38.20 22.52
CA GLU A 173 3.70 -39.59 22.90
C GLU A 173 5.01 -39.74 23.68
N THR A 174 5.07 -40.72 24.57
CA THR A 174 6.33 -41.08 25.23
C THR A 174 7.30 -41.66 24.21
N ARG A 175 8.49 -41.07 24.12
CA ARG A 175 9.57 -41.58 23.26
C ARG A 175 9.99 -42.99 23.67
N THR A 176 10.34 -43.83 22.69
CA THR A 176 10.93 -45.15 22.97
C THR A 176 12.32 -45.01 23.60
N LYS A 177 12.89 -46.10 24.12
CA LYS A 177 14.23 -46.06 24.73
C LYS A 177 15.28 -45.60 23.72
N GLU A 178 15.19 -46.09 22.49
CA GLU A 178 16.07 -45.76 21.38
C GLU A 178 15.96 -44.26 21.03
N GLU A 179 14.73 -43.74 20.91
CA GLU A 179 14.49 -42.33 20.63
C GLU A 179 14.96 -41.39 21.76
N ARG A 180 14.98 -41.86 23.00
CA ARG A 180 15.53 -41.12 24.15
C ARG A 180 17.05 -41.08 24.11
N GLU A 181 17.71 -42.18 23.76
CA GLU A 181 19.17 -42.22 23.63
C GLU A 181 19.64 -41.31 22.50
N ILE A 182 18.98 -41.34 21.34
CA ILE A 182 19.23 -40.41 20.22
C ILE A 182 19.08 -38.95 20.67
N TYR A 183 18.04 -38.63 21.45
CA TYR A 183 17.85 -37.27 21.97
C TYR A 183 18.96 -36.87 22.95
N PHE A 184 19.44 -37.77 23.80
CA PHE A 184 20.55 -37.48 24.72
C PHE A 184 21.88 -37.30 23.99
N GLU A 185 22.09 -37.97 22.86
CA GLU A 185 23.25 -37.77 21.99
C GLU A 185 23.25 -36.37 21.36
N THR A 186 22.10 -35.92 20.86
CA THR A 186 21.98 -34.57 20.28
C THR A 186 21.91 -33.47 21.33
N ASN A 187 21.46 -33.79 22.56
CA ASN A 187 21.30 -32.85 23.66
C ASN A 187 21.97 -33.38 24.96
N PRO A 188 23.31 -33.35 25.06
CA PRO A 188 24.06 -33.95 26.18
C PRO A 188 23.70 -33.38 27.56
N ALA A 189 23.28 -32.11 27.63
CA ALA A 189 22.84 -31.46 28.85
C ALA A 189 21.58 -32.11 29.46
N ALA A 190 20.69 -32.64 28.62
CA ALA A 190 19.49 -33.34 29.06
C ALA A 190 19.79 -34.71 29.68
N ARG A 191 20.96 -35.31 29.37
CA ARG A 191 21.40 -36.58 29.95
C ARG A 191 21.64 -36.48 31.46
N LYS A 192 22.08 -35.31 31.94
CA LYS A 192 22.30 -35.04 33.37
C LYS A 192 20.99 -34.90 34.16
N THR A 193 19.94 -34.38 33.53
CA THR A 193 18.63 -34.17 34.18
C THR A 193 17.68 -35.35 33.94
N GLY A 194 17.98 -36.24 32.98
CA GLY A 194 17.13 -37.36 32.59
C GLY A 194 15.83 -36.95 31.88
N SER A 195 15.64 -35.64 31.67
CA SER A 195 14.41 -35.08 31.10
C SER A 195 14.45 -35.16 29.59
N VAL A 196 13.51 -35.91 29.01
CA VAL A 196 13.31 -35.97 27.57
C VAL A 196 11.89 -35.50 27.27
N PRO A 197 11.72 -34.45 26.44
CA PRO A 197 10.39 -34.02 26.07
C PRO A 197 9.68 -35.13 25.26
N PRO A 198 8.35 -35.23 25.37
CA PRO A 198 7.58 -36.19 24.58
C PRO A 198 7.79 -35.96 23.08
N LYS A 199 7.56 -37.02 22.30
CA LYS A 199 7.55 -36.97 20.86
C LYS A 199 6.30 -36.23 20.40
N GLU A 200 6.49 -35.18 19.62
CA GLU A 200 5.42 -34.39 19.04
C GLU A 200 5.06 -34.93 17.65
N ILE A 201 3.80 -35.34 17.47
CA ILE A 201 3.28 -35.86 16.19
C ILE A 201 2.17 -34.92 15.72
N LYS A 202 2.38 -34.27 14.56
CA LYS A 202 1.35 -33.43 13.94
C LYS A 202 0.23 -34.32 13.40
N ILE A 203 -0.98 -34.14 13.93
CA ILE A 203 -2.17 -34.92 13.56
C ILE A 203 -3.18 -34.13 12.73
N GLY A 204 -2.98 -32.82 12.59
CA GLY A 204 -3.85 -31.96 11.80
C GLY A 204 -3.47 -30.49 11.89
N GLN A 205 -4.39 -29.63 11.48
CA GLN A 205 -4.30 -28.19 11.64
C GLN A 205 -5.71 -27.61 11.80
N ILE A 206 -5.81 -26.49 12.53
CA ILE A 206 -7.06 -25.75 12.67
C ILE A 206 -7.15 -24.76 11.52
N GLU A 207 -8.08 -25.01 10.59
CA GLU A 207 -8.34 -24.07 9.50
C GLU A 207 -8.82 -22.73 10.05
N GLY A 208 -8.40 -21.64 9.42
CA GLY A 208 -8.75 -20.30 9.86
C GLY A 208 -8.03 -19.77 11.11
N PHE A 209 -7.08 -20.53 11.69
CA PHE A 209 -6.37 -20.15 12.91
C PHE A 209 -5.72 -18.75 12.87
N SER A 210 -5.29 -18.31 11.69
CA SER A 210 -4.72 -16.97 11.45
C SER A 210 -5.64 -15.83 11.92
N PHE A 211 -6.97 -16.01 11.89
CA PHE A 211 -7.93 -15.01 12.32
C PHE A 211 -7.87 -14.72 13.84
N LEU A 212 -7.47 -15.72 14.65
CA LEU A 212 -7.25 -15.50 16.09
C LEU A 212 -6.10 -14.53 16.38
N ALA A 213 -5.16 -14.41 15.44
CA ALA A 213 -4.02 -13.52 15.52
C ALA A 213 -4.28 -12.12 14.94
N SER A 214 -5.46 -11.86 14.35
CA SER A 214 -5.75 -10.55 13.76
C SER A 214 -5.79 -9.44 14.82
N THR A 215 -5.30 -8.27 14.45
CA THR A 215 -5.04 -7.12 15.31
C THR A 215 -5.71 -5.86 14.78
N TYR A 216 -5.66 -4.77 15.55
CA TYR A 216 -6.18 -3.48 15.11
C TYR A 216 -5.50 -2.97 13.82
N LYS A 217 -4.25 -3.36 13.54
CA LYS A 217 -3.54 -2.97 12.31
C LYS A 217 -4.16 -3.58 11.06
N ASP A 218 -4.82 -4.73 11.19
CA ASP A 218 -5.54 -5.34 10.07
C ASP A 218 -6.80 -4.55 9.71
N GLU A 219 -7.29 -3.70 10.63
CA GLU A 219 -8.46 -2.83 10.44
C GLU A 219 -8.10 -1.47 9.79
N ASP A 220 -6.81 -1.11 9.69
CA ASP A 220 -6.35 0.17 9.12
C ASP A 220 -6.87 0.35 7.67
N VAL A 221 -7.05 -0.76 6.94
CA VAL A 221 -7.60 -0.75 5.58
C VAL A 221 -9.03 -0.18 5.53
N PHE A 222 -9.83 -0.34 6.59
CA PHE A 222 -11.20 0.18 6.63
C PHE A 222 -11.24 1.70 6.79
N GLY A 223 -10.16 2.34 7.26
CA GLY A 223 -10.04 3.80 7.25
C GLY A 223 -10.18 4.41 5.85
N TYR A 224 -9.95 3.60 4.81
CA TYR A 224 -10.07 4.01 3.42
C TYR A 224 -11.51 4.12 2.91
N ILE A 225 -12.50 3.59 3.62
CA ILE A 225 -13.91 3.70 3.24
C ILE A 225 -14.30 5.17 3.07
N SER A 226 -13.94 6.03 4.03
CA SER A 226 -14.21 7.48 3.96
C SER A 226 -13.56 8.17 2.76
N THR A 227 -12.36 7.74 2.38
CA THR A 227 -11.63 8.23 1.20
C THR A 227 -12.34 7.84 -0.08
N LEU A 228 -12.81 6.59 -0.18
CA LEU A 228 -13.58 6.11 -1.33
C LEU A 228 -14.95 6.81 -1.42
N GLU A 229 -15.65 6.99 -0.30
CA GLU A 229 -16.91 7.73 -0.24
C GLU A 229 -16.75 9.17 -0.76
N SER A 230 -15.69 9.85 -0.35
CA SER A 230 -15.35 11.20 -0.84
C SER A 230 -15.12 11.20 -2.36
N VAL A 231 -14.34 10.25 -2.89
CA VAL A 231 -14.11 10.14 -4.34
C VAL A 231 -15.39 9.83 -5.10
N VAL A 232 -16.24 8.95 -4.58
CA VAL A 232 -17.50 8.55 -5.21
C VAL A 232 -18.46 9.74 -5.26
N THR A 233 -18.59 10.48 -4.18
CA THR A 233 -19.56 11.58 -4.05
C THR A 233 -19.13 12.87 -4.73
N SER A 234 -17.83 13.18 -4.83
CA SER A 234 -17.37 14.41 -5.48
C SER A 234 -17.53 14.43 -7.00
N SER A 235 -17.83 15.58 -7.59
CA SER A 235 -17.78 15.76 -9.05
C SER A 235 -16.34 15.79 -9.57
N VAL A 236 -16.17 15.69 -10.89
CA VAL A 236 -14.84 15.81 -11.52
C VAL A 236 -14.27 17.22 -11.27
N GLU A 237 -15.10 18.24 -11.41
CA GLU A 237 -14.75 19.65 -11.21
C GLU A 237 -14.31 19.91 -9.76
N GLU A 238 -15.01 19.33 -8.79
CA GLU A 238 -14.64 19.42 -7.37
C GLU A 238 -13.28 18.79 -7.10
N ILE A 239 -12.98 17.64 -7.70
CA ILE A 239 -11.69 16.94 -7.54
C ILE A 239 -10.53 17.79 -8.05
N TYR A 240 -10.70 18.52 -9.16
CA TYR A 240 -9.68 19.45 -9.65
C TYR A 240 -9.37 20.57 -8.64
N LEU A 241 -10.38 21.01 -7.89
CA LEU A 241 -10.31 22.08 -6.90
C LEU A 241 -9.84 21.63 -5.52
N TRP A 242 -9.68 20.32 -5.29
CA TRP A 242 -9.21 19.80 -4.00
C TRP A 242 -7.87 20.40 -3.56
N ARG A 243 -7.70 20.66 -2.26
CA ARG A 243 -6.43 21.17 -1.73
C ARG A 243 -5.34 20.11 -1.83
N ALA A 244 -4.07 20.53 -1.84
CA ALA A 244 -2.93 19.62 -1.98
C ALA A 244 -2.92 18.51 -0.91
N GLY A 245 -3.32 18.81 0.33
CA GLY A 245 -3.45 17.83 1.40
C GLY A 245 -4.48 16.73 1.06
N GLU A 246 -5.63 17.12 0.51
CA GLU A 246 -6.70 16.19 0.14
C GLU A 246 -6.28 15.31 -1.05
N ILE A 247 -5.65 15.90 -2.07
CA ILE A 247 -5.08 15.14 -3.21
C ILE A 247 -4.04 14.13 -2.72
N ASN A 248 -3.14 14.54 -1.81
CA ASN A 248 -2.11 13.65 -1.27
C ASN A 248 -2.71 12.50 -0.46
N LYS A 249 -3.71 12.78 0.38
CA LYS A 249 -4.44 11.77 1.15
C LYS A 249 -5.04 10.71 0.23
N HIS A 250 -5.80 11.12 -0.78
CA HIS A 250 -6.45 10.20 -1.73
C HIS A 250 -5.44 9.47 -2.63
N HIS A 251 -4.38 10.14 -3.10
CA HIS A 251 -3.35 9.52 -3.94
C HIS A 251 -2.54 8.46 -3.19
N SER A 252 -2.25 8.69 -1.90
CA SER A 252 -1.47 7.75 -1.08
C SER A 252 -2.10 6.35 -0.99
N TRP A 253 -3.43 6.28 -1.17
CA TRP A 253 -4.21 5.06 -1.12
C TRP A 253 -4.04 4.19 -2.37
N ILE A 254 -3.96 4.79 -3.56
CA ILE A 254 -3.93 4.08 -4.85
C ILE A 254 -2.79 3.05 -4.91
N GLY A 255 -1.68 3.29 -4.20
CA GLY A 255 -0.55 2.35 -4.14
C GLY A 255 -0.66 1.25 -3.08
N ASN A 256 -1.43 1.46 -2.00
CA ASN A 256 -1.43 0.59 -0.82
C ASN A 256 -2.73 -0.21 -0.64
N ALA A 257 -3.83 0.22 -1.27
CA ALA A 257 -5.15 -0.35 -1.09
C ALA A 257 -5.24 -1.83 -1.44
N SER A 258 -4.73 -2.23 -2.60
CA SER A 258 -4.92 -3.58 -3.13
C SER A 258 -4.36 -4.66 -2.21
N LYS A 259 -3.19 -4.41 -1.61
CA LYS A 259 -2.57 -5.35 -0.66
C LYS A 259 -3.36 -5.43 0.65
N GLY A 260 -3.87 -4.30 1.14
CA GLY A 260 -4.71 -4.26 2.34
C GLY A 260 -6.03 -5.01 2.13
N ILE A 261 -6.68 -4.79 0.98
CA ILE A 261 -7.93 -5.45 0.60
C ILE A 261 -7.73 -6.97 0.50
N GLU A 262 -6.65 -7.41 -0.13
CA GLU A 262 -6.35 -8.84 -0.24
C GLU A 262 -6.08 -9.47 1.12
N ASN A 263 -5.34 -8.79 2.00
CA ASN A 263 -5.10 -9.28 3.36
C ASN A 263 -6.41 -9.43 4.15
N ILE A 264 -7.31 -8.45 4.09
CA ILE A 264 -8.57 -8.51 4.84
C ILE A 264 -9.51 -9.57 4.28
N LYS A 265 -9.53 -9.79 2.96
CA LYS A 265 -10.25 -10.91 2.33
C LYS A 265 -9.78 -12.25 2.89
N ASN A 266 -8.47 -12.47 2.92
CA ASN A 266 -7.89 -13.71 3.44
C ASN A 266 -8.19 -13.90 4.94
N LEU A 267 -8.18 -12.82 5.72
CA LEU A 267 -8.58 -12.87 7.13
C LEU A 267 -10.07 -13.18 7.30
N VAL A 268 -10.94 -12.61 6.49
CA VAL A 268 -12.38 -12.90 6.52
C VAL A 268 -12.65 -14.38 6.16
N ILE A 269 -11.99 -14.90 5.12
CA ILE A 269 -12.04 -16.33 4.77
C ILE A 269 -11.58 -17.18 5.95
N SER A 270 -10.43 -16.85 6.52
CA SER A 270 -9.88 -17.55 7.69
C SER A 270 -10.85 -17.49 8.88
N GLY A 271 -11.50 -16.36 9.13
CA GLY A 271 -12.49 -16.25 10.20
C GLY A 271 -13.70 -17.15 9.94
N LYS A 272 -14.23 -17.19 8.71
CA LYS A 272 -15.34 -18.07 8.34
C LYS A 272 -14.99 -19.55 8.54
N GLU A 273 -13.78 -19.95 8.16
CA GLU A 273 -13.27 -21.31 8.40
C GLU A 273 -13.15 -21.61 9.90
N LEU A 274 -12.53 -20.71 10.67
CA LEU A 274 -12.31 -20.90 12.10
C LEU A 274 -13.61 -21.12 12.87
N PHE A 275 -14.65 -20.34 12.57
CA PHE A 275 -15.94 -20.43 13.26
C PHE A 275 -16.86 -21.54 12.76
N ASN A 276 -16.34 -22.46 11.92
CA ASN A 276 -16.97 -23.75 11.75
C ASN A 276 -16.95 -24.51 13.10
N PRO A 277 -18.08 -25.09 13.55
CA PRO A 277 -18.14 -25.84 14.80
C PRO A 277 -17.03 -26.87 14.99
N ASP A 278 -16.66 -27.59 13.92
CA ASP A 278 -15.62 -28.62 13.99
C ASP A 278 -14.25 -28.01 14.30
N ASN A 279 -13.92 -26.86 13.71
CA ASN A 279 -12.65 -26.16 13.93
C ASN A 279 -12.57 -25.53 15.33
N ILE A 280 -13.69 -25.03 15.85
CA ILE A 280 -13.76 -24.57 17.24
C ILE A 280 -13.53 -25.73 18.21
N MET A 281 -14.12 -26.90 17.95
CA MET A 281 -13.91 -28.08 18.81
C MET A 281 -12.46 -28.57 18.78
N GLN A 282 -11.75 -28.44 17.65
CA GLN A 282 -10.32 -28.77 17.57
C GLN A 282 -9.43 -27.91 18.49
N LEU A 283 -9.91 -26.77 18.99
CA LEU A 283 -9.20 -26.02 20.03
C LEU A 283 -9.01 -26.81 21.33
N SER A 284 -9.74 -27.93 21.52
CA SER A 284 -9.55 -28.81 22.66
C SER A 284 -8.14 -29.43 22.71
N TYR A 285 -7.49 -29.58 21.55
CA TYR A 285 -6.11 -30.04 21.46
C TYR A 285 -5.09 -29.02 21.99
N PHE A 286 -5.51 -27.80 22.32
CA PHE A 286 -4.70 -26.80 23.02
C PHE A 286 -4.99 -26.77 24.53
N ASP A 287 -5.41 -27.91 25.08
CA ASP A 287 -5.85 -28.08 26.47
C ASP A 287 -6.96 -27.11 26.86
N ILE A 288 -7.88 -26.83 25.93
CA ILE A 288 -9.10 -26.07 26.20
C ILE A 288 -10.21 -27.07 26.51
N SER A 289 -10.95 -26.85 27.59
CA SER A 289 -11.98 -27.81 28.00
C SER A 289 -13.14 -27.86 27.01
N ALA A 290 -13.65 -29.06 26.75
CA ALA A 290 -14.80 -29.26 25.87
C ALA A 290 -16.01 -28.44 26.33
N LYS A 291 -16.24 -28.32 27.65
CA LYS A 291 -17.32 -27.51 28.23
C LYS A 291 -17.22 -26.03 27.85
N SER A 292 -16.02 -25.43 27.91
CA SER A 292 -15.82 -24.03 27.51
C SER A 292 -16.09 -23.84 26.01
N LEU A 293 -15.67 -24.80 25.18
CA LEU A 293 -15.90 -24.75 23.73
C LEU A 293 -17.37 -24.97 23.36
N GLU A 294 -18.07 -25.87 24.04
CA GLU A 294 -19.52 -26.07 23.89
C GLU A 294 -20.29 -24.79 24.24
N HIS A 295 -19.93 -24.13 25.34
CA HIS A 295 -20.54 -22.85 25.72
C HIS A 295 -20.26 -21.77 24.66
N ALA A 296 -19.02 -21.67 24.17
CA ALA A 296 -18.67 -20.77 23.08
C ALA A 296 -19.51 -21.05 21.81
N LEU A 297 -19.71 -22.32 21.46
CA LEU A 297 -20.51 -22.72 20.30
C LEU A 297 -21.99 -22.36 20.45
N VAL A 298 -22.56 -22.46 21.65
CA VAL A 298 -23.92 -21.98 21.91
C VAL A 298 -24.00 -20.48 21.66
N ASP A 299 -23.09 -19.69 22.22
CA ASP A 299 -23.06 -18.24 22.07
C ASP A 299 -22.81 -17.79 20.62
N ILE A 300 -21.99 -18.53 19.89
CA ILE A 300 -21.71 -18.32 18.47
C ILE A 300 -22.94 -18.66 17.63
N LYS A 301 -23.59 -19.81 17.85
CA LYS A 301 -24.81 -20.20 17.13
C LYS A 301 -25.95 -19.22 17.34
N MET A 302 -26.08 -18.65 18.54
CA MET A 302 -27.07 -17.60 18.81
C MET A 302 -26.73 -16.27 18.12
N ALA A 303 -25.47 -16.04 17.75
CA ALA A 303 -25.03 -14.84 17.04
C ALA A 303 -25.29 -14.91 15.54
N ILE A 304 -25.26 -16.12 14.96
CA ILE A 304 -25.43 -16.33 13.53
C ILE A 304 -26.90 -16.09 13.19
N PRO A 305 -27.21 -15.13 12.29
CA PRO A 305 -28.58 -14.91 11.84
C PRO A 305 -29.14 -16.21 11.28
N LYS A 306 -30.35 -16.60 11.72
CA LYS A 306 -31.07 -17.70 11.07
C LYS A 306 -31.47 -17.24 9.68
N SER A 307 -30.94 -17.92 8.66
CA SER A 307 -31.31 -17.76 7.25
C SER A 307 -32.77 -18.06 7.02
#